data_AF-A0A7S0S611-F1
#
_entry.id   AF-A0A7S0S611-F1
#
_cell.length_a   1.000
_cell.length_b   1.000
_cell.length_c   1.000
_cell.angle_alpha   90.00
_cell.angle_beta   90.00
_cell.angle_gamma   90.00
#
_symmetry.space_group_name_H-M   'P 1'
#
loop_
_entity.id
_entity.type
_entity.pdbx_description
1 polymer ?
#
loop_
_entity_poly.entity_id
_entity_poly.type
_entity_poly.pdbx_seq_one_letter_code
_entity_poly.pdbx_strand_id
1 'polypeptide(L)'
;AKGDDDDDDDDDNKDKAHEEAFVPAPRETEADRTGDVRTIHRQLDQFLFLVVQLKDTGEWGFPRRVHSGGDETMRNVAKAAMEECIGNSLETFLVGNAPLGHFPVCNA
;
A
#
# COMPACT_ATOMS: atom_id res chain seq x y z
N ALA A 1 29.31 59.78 45.41
CA ALA A 1 28.97 58.35 45.52
C ALA A 1 27.50 58.28 45.08
N LYS A 2 27.16 57.89 43.85
CA LYS A 2 27.42 56.65 43.10
C LYS A 2 26.70 55.44 43.71
N GLY A 3 25.89 54.80 42.87
CA GLY A 3 24.90 53.74 43.11
C GLY A 3 23.53 54.31 42.69
N ASP A 4 23.02 54.19 41.47
CA ASP A 4 23.21 53.20 40.39
C ASP A 4 23.05 51.76 40.91
N ASP A 5 21.88 51.47 41.47
CA ASP A 5 21.38 50.09 41.65
C ASP A 5 20.28 49.89 40.60
N ASP A 6 20.72 49.45 39.42
CA ASP A 6 19.89 48.93 38.34
C ASP A 6 19.35 47.57 38.79
N ASP A 7 18.10 47.52 39.27
CA ASP A 7 17.35 46.27 39.43
C ASP A 7 16.89 45.79 38.04
N ASP A 8 17.82 45.19 37.30
CA ASP A 8 17.53 44.33 36.15
C ASP A 8 16.86 43.05 36.70
N ASP A 9 15.54 43.10 36.88
CA ASP A 9 14.72 41.91 37.09
C ASP A 9 14.81 41.04 35.82
N ASP A 10 15.67 40.02 35.89
CA ASP A 10 15.84 38.93 34.92
C ASP A 10 14.48 38.31 34.57
N ASP A 11 13.85 38.79 33.49
CA ASP A 11 12.73 38.16 32.78
C ASP A 11 13.24 36.92 31.99
N ASP A 12 13.87 36.00 32.72
CA ASP A 12 14.50 34.76 32.25
C ASP A 12 13.47 33.63 32.05
N ASN A 13 12.21 33.97 31.78
CA ASN A 13 11.15 33.01 31.47
C ASN A 13 10.62 33.14 30.04
N LYS A 14 11.48 33.60 29.13
CA LYS A 14 11.24 33.54 27.69
C LYS A 14 11.88 32.26 27.15
N ASP A 15 11.09 31.48 26.41
CA ASP A 15 11.51 30.30 25.65
C ASP A 15 11.51 28.95 26.40
N LYS A 16 10.43 28.64 27.13
CA LYS A 16 9.95 27.23 27.14
C LYS A 16 9.28 26.93 25.80
N ALA A 17 10.09 26.90 24.75
CA ALA A 17 9.70 26.34 23.46
C ALA A 17 9.24 24.90 23.71
N HIS A 18 7.96 24.67 23.49
CA HIS A 18 7.35 23.35 23.56
C HIS A 18 7.93 22.51 22.42
N GLU A 19 9.08 21.89 22.65
CA GLU A 19 9.64 20.83 21.82
C GLU A 19 8.70 19.62 21.93
N GLU A 20 7.68 19.58 21.08
CA GLU A 20 6.89 18.37 20.91
C GLU A 20 7.81 17.27 20.40
N ALA A 21 8.17 16.35 21.29
CA ALA A 21 8.95 15.19 20.93
C ALA A 21 8.21 14.42 19.81
N PHE A 22 8.87 14.25 18.66
CA PHE A 22 8.33 13.49 17.55
C PHE A 22 8.03 12.05 17.98
N VAL A 23 6.77 11.63 17.85
CA VAL A 23 6.35 10.25 18.08
C VAL A 23 6.11 9.58 16.73
N PRO A 24 6.84 8.51 16.38
CA PRO A 24 6.63 7.81 15.12
C PRO A 24 5.26 7.12 15.08
N ALA A 25 4.70 7.00 13.88
CA ALA A 25 3.47 6.26 13.67
C ALA A 25 3.65 4.76 14.06
N PRO A 26 2.63 4.12 14.62
CA PRO A 26 2.66 2.69 14.92
C PRO A 26 2.93 1.85 13.67
N ARG A 27 3.66 0.75 13.83
CA ARG A 27 3.92 -0.21 12.74
C ARG A 27 2.72 -1.10 12.43
N GLU A 28 1.91 -1.40 13.44
CA GLU A 28 0.70 -2.20 13.31
C GLU A 28 -0.49 -1.28 13.01
N THR A 29 -1.25 -1.59 11.96
CA THR A 29 -2.42 -0.81 11.56
C THR A 29 -3.71 -1.36 12.19
N GLU A 30 -4.82 -0.63 12.07
CA GLU A 30 -6.14 -1.13 12.49
C GLU A 30 -6.57 -2.36 11.68
N ALA A 31 -6.17 -2.44 10.41
CA ALA A 31 -6.46 -3.58 9.55
C ALA A 31 -5.73 -4.85 10.02
N ASP A 32 -4.52 -4.71 10.57
CA ASP A 32 -3.79 -5.81 11.18
C ASP A 32 -4.52 -6.34 12.43
N ARG A 33 -5.02 -5.43 13.27
CA ARG A 33 -5.75 -5.77 14.51
C ARG A 33 -7.10 -6.42 14.25
N THR A 34 -7.81 -5.95 13.22
CA THR A 34 -9.16 -6.41 12.87
C THR A 34 -9.15 -7.60 11.92
N GLY A 35 -8.00 -7.89 11.29
CA GLY A 35 -7.88 -8.93 10.28
C GLY A 35 -8.54 -8.58 8.94
N ASP A 36 -8.65 -7.29 8.60
CA ASP A 36 -9.20 -6.87 7.31
C ASP A 36 -8.22 -7.20 6.17
N VAL A 37 -8.52 -8.26 5.42
CA VAL A 37 -7.69 -8.72 4.30
C VAL A 37 -7.93 -7.95 3.00
N ARG A 38 -8.90 -7.05 2.93
CA ARG A 38 -9.31 -6.35 1.69
C ARG A 38 -8.56 -5.05 1.43
N THR A 39 -7.90 -4.49 2.45
CA THR A 39 -7.11 -3.26 2.33
C THR A 39 -5.63 -3.54 2.06
N ILE A 40 -4.96 -2.58 1.40
CA ILE A 40 -3.51 -2.55 1.24
C ILE A 40 -2.79 -2.00 2.48
N HIS A 41 -3.51 -1.35 3.39
CA HIS A 41 -2.97 -0.75 4.60
C HIS A 41 -2.85 -1.76 5.75
N ARG A 42 -2.33 -2.96 5.45
CA ARG A 42 -2.10 -4.06 6.39
C ARG A 42 -0.73 -4.66 6.11
N GLN A 43 -0.08 -5.22 7.12
CA GLN A 43 1.20 -5.92 7.01
C GLN A 43 2.21 -5.12 6.18
N LEU A 44 2.42 -3.84 6.55
CA LEU A 44 3.22 -2.87 5.77
C LEU A 44 4.70 -3.27 5.62
N ASP A 45 5.15 -4.28 6.36
CA ASP A 45 6.48 -4.87 6.31
C ASP A 45 6.60 -6.05 5.32
N GLN A 46 5.50 -6.51 4.71
CA GLN A 46 5.43 -7.69 3.83
C GLN A 46 4.98 -7.35 2.40
N PHE A 47 5.30 -8.24 1.46
CA PHE A 47 4.75 -8.17 0.10
C PHE A 47 3.37 -8.84 0.06
N LEU A 48 2.35 -8.04 -0.26
CA LEU A 48 0.99 -8.53 -0.46
C LEU A 48 0.74 -8.92 -1.91
N PHE A 49 -0.03 -9.98 -2.10
CA PHE A 49 -0.51 -10.41 -3.41
C PHE A 49 -2.02 -10.25 -3.51
N LEU A 50 -2.50 -9.71 -4.65
CA LEU A 50 -3.91 -9.64 -4.95
C LEU A 50 -4.43 -11.03 -5.33
N VAL A 51 -5.47 -11.49 -4.62
CA VAL A 51 -6.21 -12.71 -4.95
C VAL A 51 -7.68 -12.33 -5.11
N VAL A 52 -8.31 -12.86 -6.15
CA VAL A 52 -9.71 -12.60 -6.48
C VAL A 52 -10.50 -13.90 -6.44
N GLN A 53 -11.78 -13.79 -6.08
CA GLN A 53 -12.73 -14.88 -6.19
C GLN A 53 -13.51 -14.74 -7.49
N LEU A 54 -13.46 -15.75 -8.35
CA LEU A 54 -14.22 -15.76 -9.59
C LEU A 54 -15.71 -15.91 -9.28
N LYS A 55 -16.55 -15.04 -9.85
CA LYS A 55 -18.00 -15.05 -9.59
C LYS A 55 -18.66 -16.35 -10.06
N ASP A 56 -18.19 -16.90 -11.18
CA ASP A 56 -18.83 -18.04 -11.82
C ASP A 56 -18.48 -19.38 -11.15
N THR A 57 -17.24 -19.53 -10.68
CA THR A 57 -16.74 -20.79 -10.11
C THR A 57 -16.58 -20.74 -8.58
N GLY A 58 -16.53 -19.55 -7.97
CA GLY A 58 -16.20 -19.37 -6.56
C GLY A 58 -14.73 -19.66 -6.23
N GLU A 59 -13.90 -19.98 -7.22
CA GLU A 59 -12.49 -20.29 -7.06
C GLU A 59 -11.67 -19.03 -6.73
N TRP A 60 -10.73 -19.19 -5.81
CA TRP A 60 -9.74 -18.17 -5.50
C TRP A 60 -8.51 -18.34 -6.37
N GLY A 61 -8.04 -17.25 -6.96
CA GLY A 61 -6.83 -17.25 -7.77
C GLY A 61 -6.36 -15.85 -8.11
N PHE A 62 -5.33 -15.78 -8.95
CA PHE A 62 -4.88 -14.50 -9.51
C PHE A 62 -5.86 -13.99 -10.57
N PRO A 63 -5.94 -12.65 -10.76
CA PRO A 63 -6.61 -12.06 -11.92
C PRO A 63 -6.12 -12.73 -13.21
N ARG A 64 -7.04 -13.36 -13.95
CA ARG A 64 -6.75 -14.08 -15.19
C ARG A 64 -7.85 -13.83 -16.21
N ARG A 65 -7.47 -13.80 -17.47
CA ARG A 65 -8.37 -13.68 -18.62
C ARG A 65 -7.98 -14.70 -19.68
N VAL A 66 -8.98 -15.23 -20.38
CA VAL A 66 -8.76 -16.07 -21.58
C VAL A 66 -8.13 -15.22 -22.68
N HIS A 67 -7.05 -15.72 -23.27
CA HIS A 67 -6.41 -15.07 -24.42
C HIS A 67 -7.27 -15.28 -25.67
N SER A 68 -7.71 -14.20 -26.33
CA SER A 68 -8.66 -14.28 -27.46
C SER A 68 -8.00 -14.76 -28.77
N GLY A 69 -6.66 -14.72 -28.83
CA GLY A 69 -5.88 -15.06 -30.02
C GLY A 69 -5.64 -13.84 -30.91
N GLY A 70 -5.12 -14.06 -32.11
CA GLY A 70 -4.81 -12.98 -33.06
C GLY A 70 -3.60 -12.13 -32.62
N ASP A 71 -3.74 -10.81 -32.78
CA ASP A 71 -2.65 -9.83 -32.54
C ASP A 71 -2.51 -9.39 -31.07
N GLU A 72 -3.33 -9.95 -30.16
CA GLU A 72 -3.26 -9.65 -28.73
C GLU A 72 -1.98 -10.25 -28.12
N THR A 73 -1.24 -9.44 -27.35
CA THR A 73 -0.03 -9.93 -26.65
C THR A 73 -0.40 -10.40 -25.24
N MET A 74 0.37 -11.36 -24.71
CA MET A 74 0.20 -11.83 -23.32
C MET A 74 0.26 -10.68 -22.29
N ARG A 75 1.10 -9.66 -22.53
CA ARG A 75 1.18 -8.47 -21.70
C ARG A 75 -0.12 -7.65 -21.72
N ASN A 76 -0.73 -7.49 -22.90
CA ASN A 76 -2.01 -6.80 -23.03
C ASN A 76 -3.12 -7.57 -22.33
N VAL A 77 -3.16 -8.90 -22.47
CA VAL A 77 -4.12 -9.76 -21.74
C VAL A 77 -3.97 -9.58 -20.23
N ALA A 78 -2.75 -9.61 -19.70
CA ALA A 78 -2.51 -9.42 -18.28
C ALA A 78 -2.95 -8.03 -17.79
N LYS A 79 -2.69 -6.97 -18.56
CA LYS A 79 -3.15 -5.60 -18.24
C LYS A 79 -4.67 -5.53 -18.22
N ALA A 80 -5.33 -6.11 -19.22
CA ALA A 80 -6.76 -6.06 -19.34
C ALA A 80 -7.48 -6.91 -18.27
N ALA A 81 -6.89 -8.05 -17.87
CA ALA A 81 -7.36 -8.84 -16.72
C ALA A 81 -7.31 -8.03 -15.40
N MET A 82 -6.26 -7.23 -15.20
CA MET A 82 -6.17 -6.33 -14.05
C MET A 82 -7.23 -5.23 -14.12
N GLU A 83 -7.36 -4.54 -15.26
CA GLU A 83 -8.36 -3.48 -15.46
C GLU A 83 -9.80 -3.97 -15.21
N GLU A 84 -10.15 -5.20 -15.63
CA GLU A 84 -11.46 -5.80 -15.31
C GLU A 84 -11.69 -6.06 -13.83
N CYS A 85 -10.63 -6.41 -13.08
CA CYS A 85 -10.74 -6.78 -11.68
C CYS A 85 -10.80 -5.56 -10.74
N ILE A 86 -9.92 -4.57 -10.95
CA ILE A 86 -9.73 -3.44 -10.04
C ILE A 86 -10.21 -2.10 -10.61
N GLY A 87 -10.52 -2.04 -11.91
CA GLY A 87 -10.91 -0.80 -12.59
C GLY A 87 -9.87 0.30 -12.41
N ASN A 88 -10.35 1.49 -12.04
CA ASN A 88 -9.53 2.69 -11.87
C ASN A 88 -9.05 2.90 -10.43
N SER A 89 -9.27 1.93 -9.54
CA SER A 89 -8.94 2.09 -8.11
C SER A 89 -7.44 2.06 -7.83
N LEU A 90 -6.64 1.42 -8.68
CA LEU A 90 -5.19 1.26 -8.49
C LEU A 90 -4.46 1.43 -9.82
N GLU A 91 -3.32 2.12 -9.77
CA GLU A 91 -2.37 2.13 -10.88
C GLU A 91 -1.55 0.84 -10.85
N THR A 92 -1.39 0.19 -12.01
CA THR A 92 -0.62 -1.05 -12.13
C THR A 92 0.51 -0.90 -13.13
N PHE A 93 1.66 -1.50 -12.81
CA PHE A 93 2.83 -1.51 -13.68
C PHE A 93 3.28 -2.96 -13.95
N LEU A 94 3.28 -3.34 -15.23
CA LEU A 94 3.74 -4.66 -15.66
C LEU A 94 5.25 -4.65 -15.88
N VAL A 95 5.96 -5.52 -15.15
CA VAL A 95 7.41 -5.66 -15.22
C VAL A 95 7.79 -6.64 -16.34
N GLY A 96 8.38 -6.13 -17.42
CA GLY A 96 8.85 -6.95 -18.54
C GLY A 96 7.72 -7.55 -19.40
N ASN A 97 8.12 -8.35 -20.40
CA ASN A 97 7.20 -9.02 -21.31
C ASN A 97 7.19 -10.55 -21.16
N ALA A 98 8.16 -11.12 -20.44
CA ALA A 98 8.28 -12.56 -20.25
C ALA A 98 7.40 -13.02 -19.08
N PRO A 99 6.75 -14.19 -19.18
CA PRO A 99 6.00 -14.76 -18.04
C PRO A 99 6.96 -15.21 -16.93
N LEU A 100 6.50 -15.12 -15.69
CA LEU A 100 7.22 -15.65 -14.52
C LEU A 100 7.01 -17.17 -14.35
N GLY A 101 5.90 -17.71 -14.85
CA GLY A 101 5.57 -19.13 -14.76
C GLY A 101 4.28 -19.47 -15.49
N HIS A 102 3.99 -20.76 -15.62
CA HIS A 102 2.72 -21.27 -16.12
C HIS A 102 2.09 -22.20 -15.08
N PHE A 103 0.76 -22.22 -15.02
CA PHE A 103 0.01 -23.17 -14.20
C PHE A 103 -0.93 -23.96 -15.12
N PRO A 104 -0.77 -25.29 -15.24
CA PRO A 104 -1.67 -26.10 -16.06
C PRO A 104 -3.04 -26.16 -15.40
N VAL A 105 -4.09 -25.90 -16.17
CA VAL A 105 -5.45 -26.17 -15.71
C VAL A 105 -5.65 -27.68 -15.82
N CYS A 106 -5.68 -28.37 -14.69
CA CYS A 106 -6.10 -29.77 -14.66
C CYS A 106 -7.62 -29.81 -14.87
N ASN A 107 -8.06 -30.13 -16.08
CA ASN A 107 -9.45 -30.51 -16.31
C ASN A 107 -9.65 -31.89 -15.66
N ALA A 108 -10.36 -31.93 -14.54
CA ALA A 108 -10.87 -33.18 -13.97
C ALA A 108 -12.12 -33.63 -14.74
#